data_AF-A0A645I8N8-F1
#
_entry.id   AF-A0A645I8N8-F1
#
_cell.length_a   1.000
_cell.length_b   1.000
_cell.length_c   1.000
_cell.angle_alpha   90.00
_cell.angle_beta   90.00
_cell.angle_gamma   90.00
#
_symmetry.space_group_name_H-M   'P 1'
#
loop_
_entity.id
_entity.type
_entity.pdbx_description
1 polymer ?
#
loop_
_entity_poly.entity_id
_entity_poly.type
_entity_poly.pdbx_seq_one_letter_code
_entity_poly.pdbx_strand_id
1 'polypeptide(L)' 'MRQDVEARRPTEVELFSGTVLSLADRHGIDCPVNRMLYDKIRAIEAEF' A
#
# COMPACT_ATOMS: atom_id res chain seq x y z
N MET A 1 10.56 0.01 0.57
CA MET A 1 9.53 0.66 1.41
C MET A 1 10.06 1.20 2.73
N ARG A 2 10.54 0.39 3.71
CA ARG A 2 11.04 0.96 5.00
C ARG A 2 12.12 2.02 4.80
N GLN A 3 13.10 1.75 3.94
CA GLN A 3 14.18 2.70 3.64
C GLN A 3 13.67 3.97 2.97
N ASP A 4 12.59 3.89 2.18
CA ASP A 4 11.98 5.05 1.53
C ASP A 4 11.23 5.89 2.55
N VAL A 5 10.50 5.26 3.48
CA VAL A 5 9.88 5.92 4.64
C VAL A 5 10.94 6.64 5.49
N GLU A 6 12.04 5.96 5.84
CA GLU A 6 13.13 6.55 6.63
C GLU A 6 13.79 7.74 5.90
N ALA A 7 13.84 7.70 4.57
CA ALA A 7 14.37 8.77 3.73
C ALA A 7 13.31 9.80 3.27
N ARG A 8 12.05 9.71 3.76
CA ARG A 8 10.89 10.52 3.31
C ARG A 8 10.72 10.57 1.79
N ARG A 9 10.90 9.42 1.14
CA ARG A 9 10.66 9.24 -0.30
C ARG A 9 9.30 8.55 -0.52
N PRO A 10 8.62 8.86 -1.63
CA PRO A 10 7.46 8.08 -2.06
C PRO A 10 7.82 6.60 -2.13
N THR A 11 6.96 5.74 -1.59
CA THR A 11 7.09 4.29 -1.68
C THR A 11 6.33 3.75 -2.90
N GLU A 12 6.61 2.51 -3.28
CA GLU A 12 5.90 1.82 -4.36
C GLU A 12 4.57 1.17 -3.89
N VAL A 13 3.94 1.64 -2.79
CA VAL A 13 2.83 0.93 -2.14
C VAL A 13 1.62 0.80 -3.06
N GLU A 14 1.41 1.81 -3.91
CA GLU A 14 0.40 1.81 -4.96
C GLU A 14 0.65 0.70 -5.99
N LEU A 15 1.89 0.59 -6.48
CA LEU A 15 2.27 -0.41 -7.47
C LEU A 15 2.17 -1.83 -6.93
N PHE A 16 2.44 -2.04 -5.64
CA PHE A 16 2.37 -3.37 -5.01
C PHE A 16 0.98 -3.67 -4.44
N SER A 17 0.64 -3.08 -3.28
CA SER A 17 -0.60 -3.42 -2.58
C SER A 17 -1.82 -2.86 -3.29
N GLY A 18 -1.73 -1.67 -3.89
CA GLY A 18 -2.81 -1.08 -4.70
C GLY A 18 -3.18 -1.98 -5.89
N THR A 19 -2.19 -2.49 -6.63
CA THR A 19 -2.42 -3.45 -7.72
C THR A 19 -3.13 -4.72 -7.24
N VAL A 20 -2.69 -5.32 -6.12
CA VAL A 20 -3.34 -6.52 -5.60
C VAL A 20 -4.78 -6.21 -5.17
N LEU A 21 -5.03 -5.07 -4.52
CA LEU A 21 -6.39 -4.68 -4.14
C LEU A 21 -7.29 -4.43 -5.34
N SER A 22 -6.78 -3.82 -6.41
CA SER A 22 -7.50 -3.62 -7.67
C SER A 22 -7.86 -4.93 -8.35
N LEU A 23 -6.93 -5.89 -8.38
CA LEU A 23 -7.20 -7.24 -8.90
C LEU A 23 -8.18 -7.99 -8.01
N ALA A 24 -8.04 -7.88 -6.69
CA ALA A 24 -8.92 -8.52 -5.72
C ALA A 24 -10.38 -8.05 -5.88
N ASP A 25 -10.58 -6.74 -6.05
CA ASP A 25 -11.89 -6.15 -6.35
C ASP A 25 -12.49 -6.71 -7.65
N ARG A 26 -11.69 -6.75 -8.73
CA ARG A 26 -12.11 -7.31 -10.03
C ARG A 26 -12.53 -8.78 -9.96
N HIS A 27 -11.90 -9.57 -9.08
CA HIS A 27 -12.12 -11.00 -8.96
C HIS A 27 -13.03 -11.40 -7.78
N GLY A 28 -13.54 -10.43 -7.01
CA GLY A 28 -14.38 -10.70 -5.84
C GLY A 28 -13.64 -11.43 -4.71
N ILE A 29 -12.33 -11.20 -4.59
CA ILE A 29 -11.47 -11.81 -3.56
C ILE A 29 -11.25 -10.80 -2.44
N ASP A 30 -11.37 -11.23 -1.19
CA ASP A 30 -10.97 -10.39 -0.06
C ASP A 30 -9.46 -10.49 0.20
N CYS A 31 -8.83 -9.34 0.43
CA CYS A 31 -7.39 -9.19 0.64
C CYS A 31 -7.13 -8.32 1.89
N PRO A 32 -7.56 -8.76 3.10
CA PRO A 32 -7.61 -7.91 4.28
C PRO A 32 -6.22 -7.45 4.74
N VAL A 33 -5.20 -8.32 4.58
CA VAL A 33 -3.82 -7.98 4.94
C VAL A 33 -3.24 -6.91 4.02
N ASN A 34 -3.46 -7.02 2.70
CA ASN A 34 -2.99 -6.00 1.76
C ASN A 34 -3.69 -4.67 1.96
N ARG A 35 -4.99 -4.68 2.32
CA ARG A 35 -5.72 -3.46 2.64
C ARG A 35 -5.12 -2.77 3.86
N MET A 36 -4.95 -3.51 4.95
CA MET A 36 -4.31 -3.00 6.16
C MET A 36 -2.91 -2.43 5.89
N LEU A 37 -2.08 -3.13 5.11
CA LEU A 37 -0.72 -2.68 4.79
C LEU A 37 -0.73 -1.44 3.90
N TYR A 38 -1.57 -1.42 2.87
CA TYR A 38 -1.77 -0.27 1.99
C TYR A 38 -2.14 0.98 2.80
N ASP A 39 -3.20 0.87 3.62
CA ASP A 39 -3.70 1.99 4.42
C ASP A 39 -2.65 2.51 5.41
N LYS A 40 -1.93 1.61 6.10
CA LYS A 40 -0.87 1.97 7.05
C LYS A 40 0.29 2.71 6.38
N ILE A 41 0.76 2.21 5.24
CA ILE A 41 1.88 2.84 4.54
C ILE A 41 1.45 4.20 3.96
N ARG A 42 0.25 4.30 3.37
CA ARG A 42 -0.31 5.57 2.89
C ARG A 42 -0.48 6.60 4.02
N ALA A 43 -0.86 6.17 5.22
CA ALA A 43 -0.94 7.04 6.40
C ALA A 43 0.44 7.58 6.80
N ILE A 44 1.47 6.73 6.81
CA ILE A 44 2.85 7.16 7.07
C ILE A 44 3.34 8.15 6.00
N GLU A 45 3.07 7.87 4.72
CA GLU A 45 3.44 8.78 3.62
C GLU A 45 2.75 10.14 3.68
N ALA A 46 1.54 10.22 4.24
CA ALA A 46 0.82 11.47 4.40
C ALA A 46 1.46 12.42 5.44
N GLU A 47 2.39 11.93 6.27
CA GLU A 47 3.11 12.69 7.29
C GLU A 47 4.48 13.24 6.81
N PHE A 48 4.88 12.97 5.55
CA PHE A 48 6.21 13.33 5.02
C PHE A 48 6.45 14.83 4.89
#